data_AF-A0A1E5AC92-F1
#
_entry.id   AF-A0A1E5AC92-F1
#
_cell.length_a   1.000
_cell.length_b   1.000
_cell.length_c   1.000
_cell.angle_alpha   90.00
_cell.angle_beta   90.00
_cell.angle_gamma   90.00
#
_symmetry.space_group_name_H-M   'P 1'
#
loop_
_entity.id
_entity.type
_entity.pdbx_description
1 polymer ?
#
loop_
_entity_poly.entity_id
_entity_poly.type
_entity_poly.pdbx_seq_one_letter_code
_entity_poly.pdbx_strand_id
1 'polypeptide(L)'
;MEKYFFDLPVYRIGKEQYYQWKDRKVEEHLSSWKELGMEVPEHVRLQADEHLYKKYGPWDFNEIIGYIRLHFLGSQVRGDYFSAEKKRNSAGRTKVFTYQTHKLAAEVNLWFGTPPTNAQIWEGIQSYIDRCQKELARGRVIDARKLEALGPHIDWLSYLGLRQR
;
A
#
# COMPACT_ATOMS: atom_id res chain seq x y z
N MET A 1 -1.61 -17.02 20.62
CA MET A 1 -0.33 -16.86 19.91
C MET A 1 -0.60 -16.01 18.68
N GLU A 2 0.21 -14.99 18.44
CA GLU A 2 0.07 -14.13 17.26
C GLU A 2 0.68 -14.81 16.03
N LYS A 3 -0.04 -14.81 14.90
CA LYS A 3 0.39 -15.50 13.68
C LYS A 3 0.40 -14.54 12.49
N TYR A 4 1.60 -14.12 12.09
CA TYR A 4 1.84 -13.29 10.91
C TYR A 4 1.53 -14.02 9.60
N PHE A 5 0.79 -13.40 8.68
CA PHE A 5 0.48 -14.00 7.38
C PHE A 5 0.72 -13.11 6.15
N PHE A 6 0.74 -11.77 6.27
CA PHE A 6 0.98 -10.91 5.10
C PHE A 6 1.43 -9.49 5.46
N ASP A 7 2.27 -8.88 4.62
CA ASP A 7 2.65 -7.46 4.71
C ASP A 7 2.00 -6.69 3.53
N LEU A 8 1.16 -5.69 3.85
CA LEU A 8 0.49 -4.84 2.85
C LEU A 8 1.20 -3.49 2.70
N PRO A 9 1.68 -3.12 1.50
CA PRO A 9 2.27 -1.80 1.28
C PRO A 9 1.20 -0.71 1.28
N VAL A 10 1.54 0.42 1.91
CA VAL A 10 0.74 1.64 1.94
C VAL A 10 1.43 2.70 1.08
N TYR A 11 0.78 3.12 0.01
CA TYR A 11 1.25 4.13 -0.92
C TYR A 11 0.76 5.52 -0.53
N ARG A 12 1.56 6.54 -0.84
CA ARG A 12 1.23 7.95 -0.59
C ARG A 12 0.02 8.43 -1.40
N ILE A 13 -0.03 8.02 -2.66
CA ILE A 13 -1.05 8.37 -3.66
C ILE A 13 -1.30 7.17 -4.58
N GLY A 14 -2.43 7.16 -5.27
CA GLY A 14 -2.76 6.13 -6.26
C GLY A 14 -1.84 6.15 -7.47
N LYS A 15 -1.75 5.01 -8.18
CA LYS A 15 -0.87 4.83 -9.34
C LYS A 15 -1.13 5.85 -10.45
N GLU A 16 -2.39 6.04 -10.82
CA GLU A 16 -2.77 7.01 -11.85
C GLU A 16 -2.41 8.45 -11.46
N GLN A 17 -2.75 8.85 -10.23
CA GLN A 17 -2.40 10.16 -9.69
C GLN A 17 -0.90 10.41 -9.66
N TYR A 18 -0.10 9.37 -9.41
CA TYR A 18 1.35 9.45 -9.45
C TYR A 18 1.87 9.76 -10.84
N TYR A 19 1.40 9.06 -11.87
CA TYR A 19 1.85 9.31 -13.24
C TYR A 19 1.37 10.67 -13.76
N GLN A 20 0.14 11.08 -13.46
CA GLN A 20 -0.33 12.45 -13.73
C GLN A 20 0.53 13.52 -13.03
N TRP A 21 0.95 13.27 -11.79
CA TRP A 21 1.87 14.15 -11.08
C TRP A 21 3.27 14.19 -11.73
N LYS A 22 3.79 13.03 -12.14
CA LYS A 22 5.09 12.93 -12.82
C LYS A 22 5.07 13.65 -14.17
N ASP A 23 4.02 13.49 -14.95
CA ASP A 23 3.87 14.13 -16.26
C ASP A 23 3.82 15.65 -16.11
N ARG A 24 3.08 16.17 -15.14
CA ARG A 24 3.12 17.59 -14.80
C ARG A 24 4.52 18.07 -14.41
N LYS A 25 5.31 17.25 -13.72
CA LYS A 25 6.72 17.58 -13.41
C LYS A 25 7.60 17.62 -14.66
N VAL A 26 7.33 16.78 -15.66
CA VAL A 26 7.96 16.89 -16.99
C VAL A 26 7.60 18.24 -17.60
N GLU A 27 6.31 18.58 -17.64
CA GLU A 27 5.84 19.84 -18.23
C GLU A 27 6.39 21.09 -17.51
N GLU A 28 6.49 21.06 -16.17
CA GLU A 28 7.14 22.11 -15.38
C GLU A 28 8.64 22.22 -15.70
N HIS A 29 9.34 21.10 -15.91
CA HIS A 29 10.76 21.11 -16.27
C HIS A 29 11.00 21.72 -17.67
N LEU A 30 10.00 21.58 -18.54
CA LEU A 30 10.02 22.11 -19.91
C LEU A 30 9.38 23.51 -20.01
N SER A 31 8.96 24.13 -18.90
CA SER A 31 8.19 25.39 -18.94
C SER A 31 8.96 26.54 -19.58
N SER A 32 10.28 26.60 -19.36
CA SER A 32 11.16 27.62 -19.95
C SER A 32 11.15 27.62 -21.48
N TRP A 33 11.02 26.45 -22.11
CA TRP A 33 10.91 26.35 -23.58
C TRP A 33 9.58 26.91 -24.08
N LYS A 34 8.49 26.63 -23.35
CA LYS A 34 7.15 27.15 -23.67
C LYS A 34 7.06 28.66 -23.48
N GLU A 35 7.65 29.18 -22.41
CA GLU A 35 7.71 30.63 -22.14
C GLU A 35 8.49 31.39 -23.23
N LEU A 36 9.50 30.73 -23.83
CA LEU A 36 10.26 31.26 -24.95
C LEU A 36 9.59 31.04 -26.32
N GLY A 37 8.39 30.43 -26.37
CA GLY A 37 7.67 30.13 -27.60
C GLY A 37 8.36 29.09 -28.49
N MET A 38 9.29 28.30 -27.93
CA MET A 38 10.04 27.29 -28.66
C MET A 38 9.32 25.95 -28.60
N GLU A 39 9.33 25.24 -29.73
CA GLU A 39 8.93 23.83 -29.74
C GLU A 39 9.97 23.00 -28.99
N VAL A 40 9.50 22.10 -28.12
CA VAL A 40 10.39 21.22 -27.34
C VAL A 40 10.80 20.05 -28.22
N PRO A 41 12.10 19.89 -28.54
CA PRO A 41 12.55 18.72 -29.29
C PRO A 41 12.27 17.42 -28.52
N GLU A 42 11.92 16.35 -29.23
CA GLU A 42 11.56 15.07 -28.62
C GLU A 42 12.67 14.53 -27.69
N HIS A 43 13.94 14.65 -28.09
CA HIS A 43 15.06 14.19 -27.28
C HIS A 43 15.18 14.93 -25.93
N VAL A 44 14.81 16.21 -25.87
CA VAL A 44 14.79 16.98 -24.62
C VAL A 44 13.69 16.48 -23.69
N ARG A 45 12.51 16.17 -24.25
CA ARG A 45 11.41 15.56 -23.50
C ARG A 45 11.80 14.19 -22.94
N LEU A 46 12.44 13.35 -23.75
CA LEU A 46 12.92 12.03 -23.33
C LEU A 46 13.96 12.13 -22.20
N GLN A 47 14.90 13.07 -22.30
CA GLN A 47 15.88 13.32 -21.24
C GLN A 47 15.22 13.80 -19.93
N ALA A 48 14.19 14.66 -20.03
CA ALA A 48 13.43 15.11 -18.86
C ALA A 48 12.70 13.93 -18.18
N ASP A 49 12.04 13.07 -18.96
CA ASP A 49 11.37 11.88 -18.40
C ASP A 49 12.37 10.90 -17.77
N GLU A 50 13.51 10.62 -18.44
CA GLU A 50 14.55 9.75 -17.90
C GLU A 50 15.14 10.31 -16.59
N HIS A 51 15.40 11.62 -16.55
CA HIS A 51 15.87 12.30 -15.33
C HIS A 51 14.87 12.12 -14.19
N LEU A 52 13.57 12.34 -14.45
CA LEU A 52 12.52 12.18 -13.44
C LEU A 52 12.34 10.72 -13.03
N TYR A 53 12.46 9.76 -13.95
CA TYR A 53 12.46 8.35 -13.64
C TYR A 53 13.64 7.96 -12.74
N LYS A 54 14.86 8.45 -13.01
CA LYS A 54 16.02 8.22 -12.13
C LYS A 54 15.82 8.84 -10.74
N LYS A 55 15.12 9.97 -10.66
CA LYS A 55 14.86 10.70 -9.42
C LYS A 55 13.78 10.04 -8.56
N TYR A 56 12.64 9.70 -9.16
CA TYR A 56 11.45 9.25 -8.44
C TYR A 56 11.15 7.76 -8.62
N GLY A 57 11.59 7.14 -9.72
CA GLY A 57 11.40 5.73 -10.05
C GLY A 57 9.97 5.35 -10.42
N PRO A 58 9.66 4.04 -10.51
CA PRO A 58 8.31 3.56 -10.72
C PRO A 58 7.45 3.64 -9.45
N TRP A 59 6.13 3.79 -9.64
CA TRP A 59 5.16 3.89 -8.52
C TRP A 59 5.22 2.69 -7.59
N ASP A 60 5.21 1.47 -8.14
CA ASP A 60 5.05 0.21 -7.39
C ASP A 60 6.13 0.01 -6.29
N PHE A 61 7.30 0.64 -6.43
CA PHE A 61 8.43 0.45 -5.51
C PHE A 61 8.80 1.71 -4.72
N ASN A 62 8.52 2.91 -5.24
CA ASN A 62 9.10 4.14 -4.68
C ASN A 62 8.08 5.02 -3.94
N GLU A 63 6.79 4.76 -4.12
CA GLU A 63 5.71 5.52 -3.46
C GLU A 63 5.21 4.91 -2.15
N ILE A 64 5.76 3.76 -1.74
CA ILE A 64 5.44 3.11 -0.46
C ILE A 64 5.91 3.98 0.70
N ILE A 65 5.00 4.39 1.57
CA ILE A 65 5.28 5.22 2.76
C ILE A 65 5.13 4.45 4.07
N GLY A 66 4.59 3.24 4.01
CA GLY A 66 4.48 2.36 5.16
C GLY A 66 4.03 0.97 4.76
N TYR A 67 3.92 0.10 5.76
CA TYR A 67 3.41 -1.25 5.65
C TYR A 67 2.42 -1.52 6.77
N ILE A 68 1.39 -2.30 6.48
CA ILE A 68 0.51 -2.90 7.48
C ILE A 68 0.85 -4.39 7.51
N ARG A 69 1.43 -4.82 8.61
CA ARG A 69 1.73 -6.22 8.86
C ARG A 69 0.52 -6.90 9.48
N LEU A 70 -0.09 -7.83 8.76
CA LEU A 70 -1.29 -8.53 9.18
C LEU A 70 -0.97 -9.79 9.99
N HIS A 71 -1.71 -9.95 11.07
CA HIS A 71 -1.61 -11.07 11.99
C HIS A 71 -3.00 -11.59 12.38
N PHE A 72 -3.06 -12.87 12.71
CA PHE A 72 -4.14 -13.42 13.52
C PHE A 72 -3.76 -13.40 14.99
N LEU A 73 -4.61 -12.83 15.83
CA LEU A 73 -4.51 -12.88 17.29
C LEU A 73 -5.67 -13.71 17.83
N GLY A 74 -5.44 -15.01 18.01
CA GLY A 74 -6.52 -15.94 18.35
C GLY A 74 -7.57 -16.00 17.23
N SER A 75 -8.78 -15.53 17.50
CA SER A 75 -9.90 -15.47 16.54
C SER A 75 -10.03 -14.09 15.86
N GLN A 76 -9.05 -13.21 16.00
CA GLN A 76 -9.13 -11.83 15.52
C GLN A 76 -8.11 -11.56 14.42
N VAL A 77 -8.49 -10.71 13.46
CA VAL A 77 -7.54 -10.10 12.50
C VAL A 77 -7.08 -8.76 13.04
N ARG A 78 -5.76 -8.54 13.01
CA ARG A 78 -5.10 -7.31 13.45
C ARG A 78 -3.95 -6.95 12.50
N GLY A 79 -3.56 -5.68 12.51
CA GLY A 79 -2.50 -5.12 11.70
C GLY A 79 -1.58 -4.19 12.50
N ASP A 80 -0.28 -4.46 12.43
CA ASP A 80 0.76 -3.56 12.92
C ASP A 80 1.18 -2.60 11.81
N TYR A 81 1.13 -1.30 12.09
CA TYR A 81 1.46 -0.26 11.13
C TYR A 81 2.90 0.24 11.33
N PHE A 82 3.67 0.14 10.25
CA PHE A 82 5.02 0.67 10.12
C PHE A 82 5.00 1.82 9.12
N SER A 83 5.65 2.92 9.44
CA SER A 83 5.68 4.11 8.57
C SER A 83 7.06 4.75 8.61
N ALA A 84 7.45 5.39 7.52
CA ALA A 84 8.68 6.18 7.45
C ALA A 84 8.45 7.64 7.90
N GLU A 85 7.61 7.82 8.92
CA GLU A 85 6.89 9.07 9.17
C GLU A 85 7.83 10.28 9.30
N LYS A 86 7.78 11.14 8.27
CA LYS A 86 8.37 12.48 8.26
C LYS A 86 7.23 13.47 8.15
N LYS A 87 7.41 14.69 8.69
CA LYS A 87 6.44 15.80 8.59
C LYS A 87 5.94 16.07 7.16
N ARG A 88 6.75 15.70 6.15
CA ARG A 88 6.36 15.59 4.74
C ARG A 88 6.88 14.26 4.20
N ASN A 89 5.97 13.32 3.89
CA ASN A 89 6.31 12.08 3.18
C ASN A 89 6.39 12.37 1.68
N SER A 90 7.44 13.05 1.22
CA SER A 90 7.66 13.27 -0.21
C SER A 90 8.11 11.99 -0.92
N ALA A 91 7.95 11.94 -2.24
CA ALA A 91 8.56 10.90 -3.07
C ALA A 91 10.07 10.87 -2.80
N GLY A 92 10.60 9.70 -2.48
CA GLY A 92 12.00 9.56 -2.05
C GLY A 92 12.44 8.10 -1.99
N ARG A 93 13.74 7.89 -2.25
CA ARG A 93 14.37 6.56 -2.39
C ARG A 93 14.92 6.01 -1.07
N THR A 94 15.09 6.87 -0.06
CA THR A 94 15.65 6.50 1.24
C THR A 94 14.57 6.61 2.32
N LYS A 95 13.93 5.46 2.59
CA LYS A 95 12.90 5.32 3.61
C LYS A 95 13.33 4.25 4.61
N VAL A 96 13.18 4.56 5.89
CA VAL A 96 13.34 3.61 6.99
C VAL A 96 11.99 3.56 7.68
N PHE A 97 11.37 2.38 7.71
CA PHE A 97 10.06 2.20 8.33
C PHE A 97 10.24 1.84 9.79
N THR A 98 9.58 2.58 10.67
CA THR A 98 9.56 2.29 12.12
C THR A 98 8.14 1.95 12.54
N TYR A 99 8.03 1.11 13.57
CA TYR A 99 6.76 0.76 14.17
C TYR A 99 6.06 2.01 14.70
N GLN A 100 4.77 2.15 14.40
CA GLN A 100 3.95 3.28 14.85
C GLN A 100 2.87 2.85 15.84
N THR A 101 2.06 1.88 15.44
CA THR A 101 0.92 1.42 16.23
C THR A 101 0.51 0.02 15.82
N HIS A 102 -0.07 -0.72 16.76
CA HIS A 102 -0.69 -2.01 16.52
C HIS A 102 -2.21 -1.94 16.36
N LYS A 103 -2.79 -0.75 16.48
CA LYS A 103 -4.22 -0.49 16.36
C LYS A 103 -4.45 0.62 15.34
N LEU A 104 -4.00 0.39 14.11
CA LEU A 104 -4.35 1.30 13.01
C LEU A 104 -5.87 1.33 12.82
N ALA A 105 -6.52 0.16 12.92
CA ALA A 105 -7.97 0.02 12.93
C ALA A 105 -8.40 -0.99 13.99
N ALA A 106 -9.66 -0.89 14.41
CA ALA A 106 -10.28 -1.85 15.33
C ALA A 106 -10.28 -3.27 14.74
N GLU A 107 -9.88 -4.23 15.56
CA GLU A 107 -9.80 -5.66 15.25
C GLU A 107 -11.14 -6.20 14.71
N VAL A 108 -11.04 -7.21 13.84
CA VAL A 108 -12.21 -7.93 13.32
C VAL A 108 -12.24 -9.32 13.95
N ASN A 109 -13.33 -9.63 14.67
CA ASN A 109 -13.58 -10.97 15.17
C ASN A 109 -14.02 -11.89 14.02
N LEU A 110 -13.42 -13.06 13.92
CA LEU A 110 -13.73 -14.08 12.92
C LEU A 110 -14.71 -15.15 13.45
N TRP A 111 -14.98 -15.16 14.76
CA TRP A 111 -15.75 -16.23 15.41
C TRP A 111 -16.97 -15.65 16.14
N PHE A 112 -18.15 -16.17 15.82
CA PHE A 112 -19.43 -15.76 16.42
C PHE A 112 -20.20 -16.98 16.97
N GLY A 113 -19.55 -17.76 17.84
CA GLY A 113 -20.14 -18.98 18.42
C GLY A 113 -19.97 -20.28 17.62
N THR A 114 -19.74 -20.22 16.31
CA THR A 114 -19.46 -21.41 15.45
C THR A 114 -18.12 -21.31 14.73
N PRO A 115 -17.41 -22.43 14.46
CA PRO A 115 -16.18 -22.40 13.68
C PRO A 115 -16.41 -21.73 12.31
N PRO A 116 -15.56 -20.76 11.91
CA PRO A 116 -15.72 -20.08 10.62
C PRO A 116 -15.34 -21.00 9.45
N THR A 117 -15.77 -20.62 8.25
CA THR A 117 -15.29 -21.21 6.99
C THR A 117 -14.11 -20.41 6.44
N ASN A 118 -13.35 -20.98 5.48
CA ASN A 118 -12.28 -20.25 4.77
C ASN A 118 -12.79 -18.96 4.11
N ALA A 119 -14.01 -18.98 3.55
CA ALA A 119 -14.63 -17.81 2.95
C ALA A 119 -14.94 -16.72 3.99
N GLN A 120 -15.47 -17.08 5.15
CA GLN A 120 -15.76 -16.13 6.23
C GLN A 120 -14.48 -15.53 6.83
N ILE A 121 -13.41 -16.33 6.96
CA ILE A 121 -12.10 -15.81 7.39
C ILE A 121 -11.60 -14.77 6.38
N TRP A 122 -11.70 -15.10 5.09
CA TRP A 122 -11.29 -14.20 4.02
C TRP A 122 -12.11 -12.89 4.01
N GLU A 123 -13.43 -12.96 4.14
CA GLU A 123 -14.30 -11.78 4.29
C GLU A 123 -13.90 -10.92 5.50
N GLY A 124 -13.56 -11.56 6.63
CA GLY A 124 -13.08 -10.86 7.82
C GLY A 124 -11.75 -10.13 7.59
N ILE A 125 -10.82 -10.73 6.84
CA ILE A 125 -9.56 -10.08 6.44
C ILE A 125 -9.85 -8.88 5.54
N GLN A 126 -10.72 -9.03 4.53
CA GLN A 126 -11.11 -7.93 3.64
C GLN A 126 -11.75 -6.78 4.43
N SER A 127 -12.67 -7.10 5.35
CA SER A 127 -13.28 -6.10 6.23
C SER A 127 -12.26 -5.38 7.10
N TYR A 128 -11.23 -6.08 7.59
CA TYR A 128 -10.15 -5.45 8.35
C TYR A 128 -9.33 -4.47 7.49
N ILE A 129 -8.97 -4.87 6.27
CA ILE A 129 -8.23 -4.03 5.32
C ILE A 129 -9.04 -2.76 4.98
N ASP A 130 -10.35 -2.90 4.74
CA ASP A 130 -11.24 -1.77 4.49
C ASP A 130 -11.31 -0.79 5.66
N ARG A 131 -11.28 -1.29 6.90
CA ARG A 131 -11.19 -0.43 8.09
C ARG A 131 -9.85 0.30 8.13
N CYS A 132 -8.73 -0.40 7.91
CA CYS A 132 -7.42 0.25 7.84
C CYS A 132 -7.38 1.34 6.76
N GLN A 133 -7.97 1.10 5.60
CA GLN A 133 -8.00 2.07 4.51
C GLN A 133 -8.75 3.37 4.89
N LYS A 134 -9.78 3.29 5.74
CA LYS A 134 -10.54 4.44 6.24
C LYS A 134 -9.79 5.26 7.29
N GLU A 135 -8.92 4.60 8.07
CA GLU A 135 -8.12 5.24 9.12
C GLU A 135 -6.88 5.97 8.56
N LEU A 136 -6.45 5.61 7.35
CA LEU A 136 -5.33 6.28 6.69
C LEU A 136 -5.70 7.70 6.23
N ALA A 137 -4.73 8.61 6.31
CA ALA A 137 -4.92 9.97 5.82
C ALA A 137 -5.31 9.99 4.33
N ARG A 138 -6.14 10.98 3.95
CA ARG A 138 -6.73 11.12 2.62
C ARG A 138 -5.68 10.99 1.50
N GLY A 139 -6.00 10.16 0.50
CA GLY A 139 -5.19 9.93 -0.70
C GLY A 139 -4.20 8.77 -0.58
N ARG A 140 -3.95 8.26 0.63
CA ARG A 140 -3.13 7.06 0.82
C ARG A 140 -3.89 5.81 0.33
N VAL A 141 -3.16 4.87 -0.25
CA VAL A 141 -3.73 3.66 -0.85
C VAL A 141 -3.04 2.43 -0.30
N ILE A 142 -3.82 1.49 0.25
CA ILE A 142 -3.34 0.15 0.58
C ILE A 142 -3.36 -0.68 -0.70
N ASP A 143 -2.25 -1.32 -1.05
CA ASP A 143 -2.24 -2.29 -2.15
C ASP A 143 -2.45 -3.71 -1.61
N ALA A 144 -3.69 -4.18 -1.70
CA ALA A 144 -4.08 -5.53 -1.34
C ALA A 144 -4.09 -6.50 -2.53
N ARG A 145 -3.77 -6.07 -3.76
CA ARG A 145 -3.98 -6.86 -4.99
C ARG A 145 -3.36 -8.26 -4.93
N LYS A 146 -2.15 -8.38 -4.37
CA LYS A 146 -1.47 -9.67 -4.21
C LYS A 146 -2.18 -10.58 -3.21
N LEU A 147 -2.64 -10.02 -2.09
CA LEU A 147 -3.39 -10.76 -1.10
C LEU A 147 -4.78 -11.13 -1.64
N GLU A 148 -5.44 -10.25 -2.39
CA GLU A 148 -6.72 -10.53 -3.05
C GLU A 148 -6.62 -11.65 -4.09
N ALA A 149 -5.51 -11.72 -4.82
CA ALA A 149 -5.27 -12.79 -5.79
C ALA A 149 -5.01 -14.15 -5.13
N LEU A 150 -4.41 -14.17 -3.94
CA LEU A 150 -4.05 -15.41 -3.23
C LEU A 150 -5.11 -15.85 -2.23
N GLY A 151 -5.73 -14.89 -1.55
CA GLY A 151 -6.54 -15.08 -0.35
C GLY A 151 -7.71 -16.04 -0.51
N PRO A 152 -8.51 -15.97 -1.60
CA PRO A 152 -9.58 -16.92 -1.85
C PRO A 152 -9.11 -18.37 -2.00
N HIS A 153 -7.83 -18.60 -2.31
CA HIS A 153 -7.26 -19.92 -2.57
C HIS A 153 -6.45 -20.47 -1.38
N ILE A 154 -6.27 -19.69 -0.31
CA ILE A 154 -5.56 -20.12 0.89
C ILE A 154 -6.50 -20.93 1.79
N ASP A 155 -6.04 -22.08 2.26
CA ASP A 155 -6.72 -22.86 3.30
C ASP A 155 -6.44 -22.24 4.68
N TRP A 156 -7.20 -21.18 5.00
CA TRP A 156 -7.09 -20.42 6.25
C TRP A 156 -7.35 -21.26 7.49
N LEU A 157 -8.24 -22.25 7.44
CA LEU A 157 -8.54 -23.16 8.54
C LEU A 157 -7.35 -24.04 8.88
N SER A 158 -6.72 -24.65 7.87
CA SER A 158 -5.46 -25.37 8.06
C SER A 158 -4.36 -24.44 8.54
N TYR A 159 -4.27 -23.24 7.96
CA TYR A 159 -3.30 -22.23 8.38
C TYR A 159 -3.48 -21.86 9.86
N LEU A 160 -4.71 -21.71 10.36
CA LEU A 160 -4.99 -21.42 11.76
C LEU A 160 -4.93 -22.64 12.69
N GLY A 161 -4.72 -23.85 12.15
CA GLY A 161 -4.74 -25.09 12.93
C GLY A 161 -6.14 -25.48 13.43
N LEU A 162 -7.19 -24.98 12.78
CA LEU A 162 -8.60 -25.23 13.14
C LEU A 162 -9.22 -26.40 12.38
N ARG A 163 -8.50 -26.95 11.40
CA ARG A 163 -8.94 -28.14 10.68
C ARG A 163 -8.80 -29.36 11.60
N GLN A 164 -9.93 -29.94 12.00
CA GLN A 164 -9.93 -31.24 12.67
C GLN A 164 -9.48 -32.30 11.65
N ARG A 165 -8.55 -33.17 12.08
CA ARG A 165 -8.13 -34.34 11.29
C ARG A 165 -9.26 -35.35 11.19
#